data_AF-A0A937IFM7-F1
#
_entry.id   AF-A0A937IFM7-F1
#
_cell.length_a   1.000
_cell.length_b   1.000
_cell.length_c   1.000
_cell.angle_alpha   90.00
_cell.angle_beta   90.00
_cell.angle_gamma   90.00
#
_symmetry.space_group_name_H-M   'P 1'
#
loop_
_entity.id
_entity.type
_entity.pdbx_description
1 polymer ?
#
loop_
_entity_poly.entity_id
_entity_poly.type
_entity_poly.pdbx_seq_one_letter_code
_entity_poly.pdbx_strand_id
1 'polypeptide(L)'
;MEGLNIVDGVVIVIVLISAILAFARGVTREIMAIMGWIISSIIAFIFAPLTTPLIKEIPLFGPILADSCELAIIAAFASAFALSLLIFSFFTPLLSTVITKTRLTKIDQALGFVFGILRGLFLIAITFFAYMAILGNGTIPQIDVSKSALIFEDMITSIKGQNPERALGWIIEKYEILVKMCE
;
A
#
# COMPACT_ATOMS: atom_id res chain seq x y z
N MET A 1 -9.02 34.50 -9.95
CA MET A 1 -8.45 33.74 -8.81
C MET A 1 -9.33 32.52 -8.64
N GLU A 2 -9.02 31.41 -9.30
CA GLU A 2 -9.78 30.17 -9.10
C GLU A 2 -9.46 29.66 -7.69
N GLY A 3 -10.48 29.63 -6.84
CA GLY A 3 -10.39 29.22 -5.44
C GLY A 3 -10.11 27.72 -5.31
N LEU A 4 -9.81 27.29 -4.08
CA LEU A 4 -9.70 25.87 -3.74
C LEU A 4 -10.92 25.11 -4.26
N ASN A 5 -10.66 24.10 -5.09
CA ASN A 5 -11.67 23.17 -5.59
C ASN A 5 -12.01 22.14 -4.50
N ILE A 6 -13.18 21.51 -4.57
CA ILE A 6 -13.57 20.33 -3.77
C ILE A 6 -12.45 19.28 -3.70
N VAL A 7 -11.76 19.01 -4.81
CA VAL A 7 -10.66 18.04 -4.87
C VAL A 7 -9.49 18.47 -3.96
N ASP A 8 -9.11 19.75 -4.00
CA ASP A 8 -8.06 20.29 -3.12
C ASP A 8 -8.49 20.20 -1.64
N GLY A 9 -9.76 20.47 -1.34
CA GLY A 9 -10.32 20.32 0.00
C GLY A 9 -10.25 18.88 0.51
N VAL A 10 -10.62 17.91 -0.33
CA VAL A 10 -10.55 16.47 0.00
C VAL A 10 -9.11 16.02 0.23
N VAL A 11 -8.17 16.44 -0.63
CA VAL A 11 -6.74 16.16 -0.46
C VAL A 11 -6.24 16.67 0.89
N ILE A 12 -6.55 17.91 1.25
CA ILE A 12 -6.16 18.50 2.54
C ILE A 12 -6.74 17.69 3.70
N VAL A 13 -8.02 17.33 3.64
CA VAL A 13 -8.68 16.53 4.68
C VAL A 13 -8.01 15.16 4.84
N ILE A 14 -7.70 14.46 3.75
CA ILE A 14 -7.02 13.16 3.79
C ILE A 14 -5.64 13.27 4.43
N VAL A 15 -4.85 14.27 4.04
CA VAL A 15 -3.51 14.50 4.60
C VAL A 15 -3.60 14.85 6.08
N LEU A 16 -4.53 15.71 6.48
CA LEU A 16 -4.74 16.09 7.87
C LEU A 16 -5.17 14.90 8.74
N ILE A 17 -6.14 14.10 8.27
CA ILE A 17 -6.56 12.89 8.99
C ILE A 17 -5.38 11.92 9.12
N SER A 18 -4.62 11.69 8.05
CA SER A 18 -3.42 10.85 8.08
C SER A 18 -2.39 11.35 9.11
N ALA A 19 -2.12 12.65 9.12
CA ALA A 19 -1.19 13.28 10.06
C ALA A 19 -1.66 13.16 11.52
N ILE A 20 -2.94 13.41 11.80
CA ILE A 20 -3.52 13.32 13.15
C ILE A 20 -3.52 11.87 13.66
N LEU A 21 -3.92 10.92 12.82
CA LEU A 21 -3.93 9.50 13.18
C LEU A 21 -2.51 8.96 13.43
N ALA A 22 -1.53 9.40 12.64
CA ALA A 22 -0.14 9.01 12.83
C ALA A 22 0.50 9.71 14.05
N PHE A 23 0.13 10.97 14.34
CA PHE A 23 0.50 11.64 15.59
C PHE A 23 -0.02 10.88 16.81
N ALA A 24 -1.29 10.43 16.78
CA ALA A 24 -1.89 9.66 17.88
C ALA A 24 -1.24 8.28 18.06
N ARG A 25 -0.79 7.65 16.97
CA ARG A 25 -0.15 6.33 16.99
C ARG A 25 1.36 6.36 17.27
N GLY A 26 2.04 7.43 16.90
CA GLY A 26 3.50 7.56 16.97
C GLY A 26 4.22 6.88 15.79
N VAL A 27 5.39 7.39 15.40
CA VAL A 27 6.14 6.90 14.23
C VAL A 27 6.57 5.45 14.39
N THR A 28 6.87 5.01 15.61
CA THR A 28 7.36 3.65 15.83
C THR A 28 6.30 2.61 15.44
N ARG A 29 5.03 2.85 15.80
CA ARG A 29 3.94 1.94 15.42
C ARG A 29 3.73 1.93 13.91
N GLU A 30 3.86 3.08 13.25
CA GLU A 30 3.76 3.16 11.79
C GLU A 30 4.91 2.40 11.09
N ILE A 31 6.14 2.53 11.56
CA ILE A 31 7.30 1.79 11.02
C ILE A 31 7.11 0.27 11.22
N MET A 32 6.67 -0.16 12.40
CA MET A 32 6.39 -1.57 12.65
C MET A 32 5.29 -2.10 11.74
N ALA A 33 4.25 -1.31 11.45
CA ALA A 33 3.23 -1.68 10.50
C ALA A 33 3.83 -1.87 9.09
N ILE A 34 4.64 -0.93 8.60
CA ILE A 34 5.32 -1.07 7.30
C ILE A 34 6.19 -2.32 7.26
N MET A 35 6.99 -2.56 8.31
CA MET A 35 7.81 -3.76 8.42
C MET A 35 6.96 -5.03 8.40
N GLY A 36 5.84 -5.04 9.12
CA GLY A 36 4.89 -6.16 9.11
C GLY A 36 4.34 -6.43 7.71
N TRP A 37 3.95 -5.40 6.97
CA TRP A 37 3.53 -5.53 5.57
C TRP A 37 4.66 -6.09 4.69
N ILE A 38 5.89 -5.56 4.78
CA ILE A 38 7.03 -6.02 3.98
C ILE A 38 7.37 -7.48 4.28
N ILE A 39 7.52 -7.83 5.56
CA ILE A 39 7.89 -9.20 5.95
C ILE A 39 6.77 -10.18 5.59
N SER A 40 5.51 -9.79 5.78
CA SER A 40 4.37 -10.63 5.39
C SER A 40 4.33 -10.86 3.87
N SER A 41 4.64 -9.86 3.05
CA SER A 41 4.74 -10.01 1.61
C SER A 41 5.86 -10.96 1.19
N ILE A 42 7.02 -10.89 1.84
CA ILE A 42 8.14 -11.80 1.58
C ILE A 42 7.76 -13.24 1.95
N ILE A 43 7.17 -13.44 3.13
CA ILE A 43 6.68 -14.75 3.58
C ILE A 43 5.64 -15.27 2.60
N ALA A 44 4.66 -14.45 2.21
CA ALA A 44 3.64 -14.85 1.26
C ALA A 44 4.24 -15.28 -0.09
N PHE A 45 5.23 -14.56 -0.60
CA PHE A 45 5.91 -14.89 -1.85
C PHE A 45 6.60 -16.26 -1.79
N ILE A 46 7.26 -16.55 -0.67
CA ILE A 46 7.97 -17.82 -0.45
C ILE A 46 6.99 -18.99 -0.22
N PHE A 47 5.90 -18.76 0.51
CA PHE A 47 4.97 -19.80 0.93
C PHE A 47 3.77 -20.01 0.00
N ALA A 48 3.49 -19.08 -0.92
CA ALA A 48 2.42 -19.23 -1.91
C ALA A 48 2.48 -20.59 -2.63
N PRO A 49 3.63 -21.07 -3.14
CA PRO A 49 3.68 -22.33 -3.90
C PRO A 49 3.39 -23.55 -3.03
N LEU A 50 3.85 -23.52 -1.78
CA LEU A 50 3.65 -24.59 -0.79
C LEU A 50 2.19 -24.67 -0.33
N THR A 51 1.47 -23.54 -0.36
CA THR A 51 0.09 -23.43 0.13
C THR A 51 -0.95 -23.56 -0.99
N THR A 52 -0.57 -23.39 -2.27
CA THR A 52 -1.42 -23.63 -3.44
C THR A 52 -2.19 -24.96 -3.41
N PRO A 53 -1.57 -26.14 -3.16
CA PRO A 53 -2.32 -27.40 -3.13
C PRO A 53 -3.34 -27.44 -1.99
N LEU A 54 -2.97 -26.94 -0.80
CA LEU A 54 -3.88 -26.89 0.35
C LEU A 54 -5.09 -25.99 0.07
N ILE A 55 -4.90 -24.87 -0.63
CA ILE A 55 -5.97 -23.92 -0.98
C ILE A 55 -6.99 -24.55 -1.94
N LYS A 56 -6.52 -25.36 -2.89
CA LYS A 56 -7.41 -26.07 -3.84
C LYS A 56 -8.29 -27.12 -3.18
N GLU A 57 -7.86 -27.68 -2.04
CA GLU A 57 -8.64 -28.66 -1.28
C GLU A 57 -9.72 -28.02 -0.38
N ILE A 58 -9.72 -26.69 -0.21
CA ILE A 58 -10.69 -26.00 0.65
C ILE A 58 -12.08 -26.07 -0.01
N PRO A 59 -13.11 -26.69 0.61
CA PRO A 59 -14.42 -26.91 -0.03
C PRO A 59 -15.14 -25.62 -0.47
N LEU A 60 -14.87 -24.51 0.22
CA LEU A 60 -15.48 -23.20 -0.05
C LEU A 60 -14.93 -22.55 -1.34
N PHE A 61 -13.72 -22.90 -1.73
CA PHE A 61 -12.92 -22.18 -2.74
C PHE A 61 -12.44 -23.11 -3.87
N GLY A 62 -12.27 -24.41 -3.58
CA GLY A 62 -11.81 -25.45 -4.48
C GLY A 62 -12.53 -25.48 -5.83
N PRO A 63 -13.88 -25.43 -5.90
CA PRO A 63 -14.59 -25.46 -7.19
C PRO A 63 -14.31 -24.24 -8.08
N ILE A 64 -14.00 -23.08 -7.51
CA ILE A 64 -13.72 -21.83 -8.24
C ILE A 64 -12.25 -21.76 -8.66
N LEU A 65 -11.37 -22.38 -7.88
CA LEU A 65 -9.91 -22.33 -8.04
C LEU A 65 -9.31 -23.58 -8.70
N ALA A 66 -10.10 -24.64 -8.90
CA ALA A 66 -9.67 -25.86 -9.57
C ALA A 66 -9.34 -25.63 -11.05
N ASP A 67 -10.10 -24.76 -11.71
CA ASP A 67 -9.99 -24.53 -13.16
C ASP A 67 -8.85 -23.59 -13.56
N SER A 68 -8.21 -22.90 -12.62
CA SER A 68 -7.16 -21.91 -12.92
C SER A 68 -6.03 -21.96 -11.90
N CYS A 69 -4.89 -22.50 -12.31
CA CYS A 69 -3.71 -22.55 -11.44
C CYS A 69 -3.22 -21.15 -11.05
N GLU A 70 -3.27 -20.17 -11.96
CA GLU A 70 -2.92 -18.77 -11.68
C GLU A 70 -3.78 -18.18 -10.56
N LEU A 71 -5.09 -18.44 -10.60
CA LEU A 71 -6.01 -17.97 -9.57
C LEU A 71 -5.68 -18.64 -8.22
N ALA A 72 -5.36 -19.94 -8.25
CA ALA A 72 -5.00 -20.69 -7.05
C ALA A 72 -3.72 -20.17 -6.38
N ILE A 73 -2.69 -19.82 -7.15
CA ILE A 73 -1.45 -19.28 -6.59
C ILE A 73 -1.62 -17.86 -6.05
N ILE A 74 -2.46 -17.02 -6.69
CA ILE A 74 -2.81 -15.69 -6.18
C ILE A 74 -3.60 -15.82 -4.87
N ALA A 75 -4.56 -16.73 -4.80
CA ALA A 75 -5.32 -16.99 -3.58
C ALA A 75 -4.42 -17.53 -2.45
N ALA A 76 -3.48 -18.43 -2.78
CA ALA A 76 -2.49 -18.94 -1.85
C ALA A 76 -1.59 -17.81 -1.30
N PHE A 77 -1.06 -16.96 -2.18
CA PHE A 77 -0.32 -15.77 -1.78
C PHE A 77 -1.14 -14.87 -0.84
N ALA A 78 -2.37 -14.52 -1.23
CA ALA A 78 -3.23 -13.65 -0.43
C ALA A 78 -3.54 -14.25 0.95
N SER A 79 -3.78 -15.56 1.01
CA SER A 79 -4.03 -16.27 2.27
C SER A 79 -2.81 -16.30 3.19
N ALA A 80 -1.63 -16.65 2.64
CA ALA A 80 -0.37 -16.69 3.39
C ALA A 80 0.02 -15.29 3.87
N PHE A 81 -0.20 -14.27 3.02
CA PHE A 81 -0.02 -12.87 3.36
C PHE A 81 -0.91 -12.46 4.53
N ALA A 82 -2.22 -12.72 4.44
CA ALA A 82 -3.18 -12.34 5.47
C ALA A 82 -2.89 -13.05 6.81
N LEU A 83 -2.56 -14.34 6.78
CA LEU A 83 -2.19 -15.11 7.98
C LEU A 83 -0.90 -14.57 8.62
N SER A 84 0.13 -14.32 7.81
CA SER A 84 1.39 -13.75 8.30
C SER A 84 1.16 -12.36 8.91
N LEU A 85 0.41 -11.50 8.22
CA LEU A 85 0.12 -10.15 8.69
C LEU A 85 -0.70 -10.16 9.98
N LEU A 86 -1.65 -11.08 10.10
CA LEU A 86 -2.40 -11.30 11.33
C LEU A 86 -1.46 -11.64 12.49
N ILE A 87 -0.53 -12.57 12.29
CA ILE A 87 0.50 -12.93 13.29
C ILE A 87 1.34 -11.70 13.67
N PHE A 88 1.87 -10.96 12.69
CA PHE A 88 2.64 -9.74 12.93
C PHE A 88 1.84 -8.65 13.67
N SER A 89 0.55 -8.54 13.41
CA SER A 89 -0.33 -7.58 14.06
C SER A 89 -0.44 -7.82 15.56
N PHE A 90 -0.44 -9.09 16.01
CA PHE A 90 -0.42 -9.44 17.44
C PHE A 90 0.85 -9.00 18.17
N PHE A 91 2.00 -8.92 17.50
CA PHE A 91 3.27 -8.49 18.11
C PHE A 91 3.41 -6.96 18.22
N THR A 92 2.69 -6.22 17.36
CA THR A 92 2.74 -4.75 17.30
C THR A 92 2.38 -4.06 18.64
N PRO A 93 1.29 -4.42 19.35
CA PRO A 93 0.97 -3.77 20.64
C PRO A 93 1.98 -4.08 21.74
N LEU A 94 2.56 -5.29 21.75
CA LEU A 94 3.53 -5.74 22.75
C LEU A 94 4.78 -4.86 22.75
N LEU A 95 5.36 -4.60 21.57
CA LEU A 95 6.57 -3.80 21.46
C LEU A 95 6.29 -2.30 21.71
N SER A 96 5.11 -1.82 21.36
CA SER A 96 4.74 -0.42 21.62
C SER A 96 4.61 -0.07 23.11
N THR A 97 4.31 -1.07 23.95
CA THR A 97 4.21 -0.91 25.41
C THR A 97 5.59 -0.68 26.05
N VAL A 98 6.66 -1.16 25.40
CA VAL A 98 8.04 -0.97 25.88
C VAL A 98 8.50 0.47 25.67
N ILE A 99 8.12 1.06 24.53
CA ILE A 99 8.60 2.39 24.09
C ILE A 99 7.84 3.53 24.79
N THR A 100 6.55 3.31 25.09
CA THR A 100 5.68 4.28 25.77
C THR A 100 6.09 4.60 27.22
N LYS A 101 6.99 3.82 27.83
CA LYS A 101 7.54 4.11 29.16
C LYS A 101 8.67 5.15 29.17
N THR A 102 9.09 5.64 28.00
CA THR A 102 10.24 6.54 27.87
C THR A 102 9.82 7.99 27.62
N ARG A 103 10.68 8.96 27.98
CA ARG A 103 10.46 10.40 27.65
C ARG A 103 10.42 10.70 26.14
N LEU A 104 10.73 9.71 25.30
CA LEU A 104 10.76 9.81 23.84
C LEU A 104 9.37 9.82 23.21
N THR A 105 8.30 9.56 23.95
CA THR A 105 6.93 9.51 23.42
C THR A 105 6.50 10.80 22.70
N LYS A 106 6.89 11.99 23.18
CA LYS A 106 6.54 13.25 22.49
C LYS A 106 7.27 13.41 21.15
N ILE A 107 8.52 12.97 21.07
CA ILE A 107 9.32 12.99 19.84
C ILE A 107 8.76 11.96 18.85
N ASP A 108 8.40 10.77 19.34
CA ASP A 108 7.75 9.72 18.55
C ASP A 108 6.41 10.17 17.93
N GLN A 109 5.60 10.92 18.68
CA GLN A 109 4.37 11.54 18.17
C GLN A 109 4.65 12.63 17.12
N ALA A 110 5.62 13.51 17.38
CA ALA A 110 5.98 14.58 16.44
C ALA A 110 6.52 14.02 15.11
N LEU A 111 7.38 13.00 15.17
CA LEU A 111 7.82 12.26 13.98
C LEU A 111 6.66 11.51 13.32
N GLY A 112 5.72 10.99 14.12
CA GLY A 112 4.50 10.36 13.62
C GLY A 112 3.65 11.32 12.80
N PHE A 113 3.51 12.57 13.22
CA PHE A 113 2.82 13.61 12.46
C PHE A 113 3.47 13.86 11.10
N VAL A 114 4.80 14.05 11.06
CA VAL A 114 5.54 14.26 9.81
C VAL A 114 5.40 13.05 8.89
N PHE A 115 5.54 11.84 9.45
CA PHE A 115 5.32 10.60 8.71
C PHE A 115 3.90 10.51 8.15
N GLY A 116 2.88 10.88 8.93
CA GLY A 116 1.48 10.88 8.50
C GLY A 116 1.21 11.86 7.36
N ILE A 117 1.86 13.03 7.34
CA ILE A 117 1.81 13.96 6.20
C ILE A 117 2.39 13.30 4.95
N LEU A 118 3.61 12.77 5.05
CA LEU A 118 4.29 12.11 3.93
C LEU A 118 3.46 10.95 3.37
N ARG A 119 2.91 10.11 4.24
CA ARG A 119 2.01 9.01 3.87
C ARG A 119 0.74 9.53 3.19
N GLY A 120 0.13 10.59 3.72
CA GLY A 120 -1.06 11.20 3.13
C GLY A 120 -0.78 11.69 1.70
N LEU A 121 0.33 12.43 1.52
CA LEU A 121 0.76 12.91 0.21
C LEU A 121 1.06 11.75 -0.74
N PHE A 122 1.71 10.68 -0.25
CA PHE A 122 2.01 9.49 -1.05
C PHE A 122 0.74 8.75 -1.51
N LEU A 123 -0.26 8.59 -0.65
CA LEU A 123 -1.54 7.98 -1.01
C LEU A 123 -2.28 8.81 -2.07
N ILE A 124 -2.23 10.13 -1.96
CA ILE A 124 -2.81 11.04 -2.96
C ILE A 124 -2.06 10.89 -4.29
N ALA A 125 -0.72 10.88 -4.29
CA ALA A 125 0.08 10.70 -5.49
C ALA A 125 -0.25 9.38 -6.22
N ILE A 126 -0.36 8.26 -5.49
CA ILE A 126 -0.77 6.97 -6.07
C ILE A 126 -2.19 7.07 -6.65
N THR A 127 -3.11 7.74 -5.95
CA THR A 127 -4.50 7.88 -6.41
C THR A 127 -4.58 8.67 -7.72
N PHE A 128 -3.85 9.78 -7.83
CA PHE A 128 -3.75 10.56 -9.07
C PHE A 128 -3.08 9.76 -10.19
N PHE A 129 -2.00 9.03 -9.89
CA PHE A 129 -1.35 8.16 -10.86
C PHE A 129 -2.31 7.09 -11.39
N ALA A 130 -3.06 6.42 -10.50
CA ALA A 130 -4.05 5.42 -10.88
C ALA A 130 -5.18 6.04 -11.71
N TYR A 131 -5.68 7.22 -11.34
CA TYR A 131 -6.66 7.97 -12.13
C TYR A 131 -6.15 8.24 -13.55
N MET A 132 -4.95 8.79 -13.70
CA MET A 132 -4.34 9.07 -15.01
C MET A 132 -4.11 7.79 -15.82
N ALA A 133 -3.66 6.70 -15.18
CA ALA A 133 -3.35 5.44 -15.84
C ALA A 133 -4.60 4.68 -16.30
N ILE A 134 -5.70 4.73 -15.54
CA ILE A 134 -6.92 3.95 -15.80
C ILE A 134 -7.92 4.72 -16.65
N LEU A 135 -8.18 5.98 -16.31
CA LEU A 135 -9.27 6.79 -16.90
C LEU A 135 -8.78 7.73 -18.00
N GLY A 136 -7.49 8.07 -18.04
CA GLY A 136 -6.94 9.07 -18.95
C GLY A 136 -7.30 10.50 -18.53
N ASN A 137 -6.43 11.46 -18.90
CA ASN A 137 -6.61 12.88 -18.58
C ASN A 137 -7.89 13.43 -19.24
N GLY A 138 -8.65 14.28 -18.54
CA GLY A 138 -9.83 14.95 -19.10
C GLY A 138 -11.19 14.31 -18.80
N THR A 139 -11.24 13.19 -18.07
CA THR A 139 -12.51 12.50 -17.75
C THR A 139 -13.30 13.17 -16.62
N ILE A 140 -12.61 13.72 -15.61
CA ILE A 140 -13.21 14.49 -14.52
C ILE A 140 -12.60 15.89 -14.50
N PRO A 141 -13.28 16.92 -15.06
CA PRO A 141 -12.73 18.27 -15.20
C PRO A 141 -12.41 18.95 -13.86
N GLN A 142 -13.02 18.49 -12.75
CA GLN A 142 -12.70 18.98 -11.42
C GLN A 142 -11.33 18.50 -10.90
N ILE A 143 -10.79 17.40 -11.41
CA ILE A 143 -9.49 16.88 -10.99
C ILE A 143 -8.37 17.59 -11.74
N ASP A 144 -8.57 17.88 -13.03
CA ASP A 144 -7.55 18.46 -13.90
C ASP A 144 -7.29 19.96 -13.62
N VAL A 145 -8.25 20.66 -12.99
CA VAL A 145 -8.13 22.09 -12.62
C VAL A 145 -7.66 22.28 -11.16
N SER A 146 -7.43 21.18 -10.42
CA SER A 146 -7.00 21.24 -9.02
C SER A 146 -5.51 21.63 -8.90
N LYS A 147 -5.19 22.50 -7.93
CA LYS A 147 -3.79 22.88 -7.64
C LYS A 147 -2.96 21.69 -7.15
N SER A 148 -3.60 20.79 -6.42
CA SER A 148 -2.98 19.54 -5.98
C SER A 148 -2.55 18.72 -7.19
N ALA A 149 -3.41 18.59 -8.21
CA ALA A 149 -3.09 17.87 -9.44
C ALA A 149 -1.84 18.42 -10.15
N LEU A 150 -1.71 19.75 -10.24
CA LEU A 150 -0.53 20.40 -10.84
C LEU A 150 0.78 20.17 -10.05
N ILE A 151 0.71 20.18 -8.70
CA ILE A 151 1.89 19.92 -7.85
C ILE A 151 2.30 18.45 -7.95
N PHE A 152 1.33 17.53 -7.99
CA PHE A 152 1.61 16.11 -8.13
C PHE A 152 2.03 15.76 -9.56
N GLU A 153 1.58 16.48 -10.59
CA GLU A 153 2.01 16.28 -11.96
C GLU A 153 3.51 16.49 -12.12
N ASP A 154 4.11 17.50 -11.49
CA ASP A 154 5.56 17.75 -11.52
C ASP A 154 6.38 16.62 -10.82
N MET A 155 5.82 16.07 -9.74
CA MET A 155 6.39 14.90 -9.06
C MET A 155 6.28 13.64 -9.94
N ILE A 156 5.17 13.46 -10.63
CA ILE A 156 4.90 12.32 -11.53
C ILE A 156 5.71 12.42 -12.82
N THR A 157 5.90 13.61 -13.40
CA THR A 157 6.76 13.82 -14.59
C THR A 157 8.22 13.51 -14.28
N SER A 158 8.69 13.89 -13.09
CA SER A 158 10.02 13.50 -12.59
C SER A 158 10.18 11.97 -12.48
N ILE A 159 9.11 11.25 -12.12
CA ILE A 159 9.09 9.77 -12.09
C ILE A 159 8.98 9.17 -13.51
N LYS A 160 8.17 9.76 -14.41
CA LYS A 160 8.07 9.35 -15.82
C LYS A 160 9.39 9.51 -16.56
N GLY A 161 10.21 10.51 -16.19
CA GLY A 161 11.57 10.69 -16.69
C GLY A 161 12.52 9.52 -16.38
N GLN A 162 12.20 8.65 -15.40
CA GLN A 162 13.02 7.48 -15.03
C GLN A 162 12.64 6.17 -15.75
N ASN A 163 11.89 6.24 -16.86
CA ASN A 163 11.44 5.10 -17.67
C ASN A 163 10.52 4.12 -16.90
N PRO A 164 9.20 4.40 -16.84
CA PRO A 164 8.23 3.64 -16.03
C PRO A 164 8.13 2.15 -16.40
N GLU A 165 8.52 1.77 -17.63
CA GLU A 165 8.55 0.36 -18.05
C GLU A 165 9.54 -0.49 -17.24
N ARG A 166 10.63 0.08 -16.72
CA ARG A 166 11.56 -0.66 -15.84
C ARG A 166 10.95 -0.94 -14.46
N ALA A 167 10.18 0.00 -13.92
CA ALA A 167 9.51 -0.18 -12.64
C ALA A 167 8.40 -1.25 -12.74
N LEU A 168 7.64 -1.24 -13.83
CA LEU A 168 6.63 -2.25 -14.13
C LEU A 168 7.26 -3.61 -14.45
N GLY A 169 8.39 -3.62 -15.19
CA GLY A 169 9.10 -4.85 -15.56
C GLY A 169 9.55 -5.68 -14.35
N TRP A 170 9.99 -5.03 -13.27
CA TRP A 170 10.32 -5.76 -12.03
C TRP A 170 9.09 -6.44 -11.40
N ILE A 171 7.92 -5.80 -11.41
CA ILE A 171 6.67 -6.39 -10.89
C ILE A 171 6.24 -7.56 -11.78
N ILE A 172 6.29 -7.38 -13.09
CA ILE A 172 5.95 -8.40 -14.09
C ILE A 172 6.87 -9.61 -13.93
N GLU A 173 8.18 -9.41 -13.79
CA GLU A 173 9.14 -10.48 -13.55
C GLU A 173 8.80 -11.29 -12.28
N LYS A 174 8.43 -10.62 -11.17
CA LYS A 174 8.03 -11.31 -9.94
C LYS A 174 6.71 -12.05 -10.07
N TYR A 175 5.76 -11.50 -10.84
CA TYR A 175 4.52 -12.19 -11.17
C TYR A 175 4.79 -13.44 -12.00
N GLU A 176 5.59 -13.33 -13.07
CA GLU A 176 5.98 -14.46 -13.91
C GLU A 176 6.70 -15.54 -13.10
N ILE A 177 7.61 -15.18 -12.19
CA ILE A 177 8.28 -16.14 -11.29
C ILE A 177 7.27 -16.89 -10.41
N LEU A 178 6.26 -16.20 -9.87
CA LEU A 178 5.21 -16.86 -9.09
C LEU A 178 4.40 -17.81 -9.96
N VAL A 179 3.93 -17.35 -11.11
CA VAL A 179 3.01 -18.10 -11.96
C VAL A 179 3.70 -19.20 -12.77
N LYS A 180 5.02 -19.15 -12.97
CA LYS A 180 5.80 -20.19 -13.68
C LYS A 180 5.64 -21.61 -13.12
N MET A 181 5.17 -21.75 -11.88
CA MET A 181 4.86 -23.05 -11.27
C MET A 181 3.51 -23.64 -11.73
N CYS A 182 2.76 -22.90 -12.55
CA CYS A 182 1.50 -23.29 -13.16
C CYS A 182 1.62 -23.68 -14.65
N GLU A 183 2.79 -23.50 -15.26
CA GLU A 183 3.15 -24.04 -16.58
C GLU A 183 3.62 -25.50 -16.48
#